data_AF-A0A4S2PPA8-F1
#
_entry.id   AF-A0A4S2PPA8-F1
#
_cell.length_a   1.000
_cell.length_b   1.000
_cell.length_c   1.000
_cell.angle_alpha   90.00
_cell.angle_beta   90.00
_cell.angle_gamma   90.00
#
_symmetry.space_group_name_H-M   'P 1'
#
loop_
_entity.id
_entity.type
_entity.pdbx_description
1 polymer ?
#
loop_
_entity_poly.entity_id
_entity_poly.type
_entity_poly.pdbx_seq_one_letter_code
_entity_poly.pdbx_strand_id
1 'polypeptide(L)'
;MAQTQVHNQIHNMARMVTLNHPNAFDAVCFQKIYLTPNGQNQIGGFDVLGGEDVPEIDFKHLGMAKVLFVDPWQASKIISDNINANDVRVKIMAMIEPDIEGEFTLNKGDIFYIQIDSSLGLAYEIVGIELPVGLPSAMNAKRYLINKRDDLDYIESLPKE
;
A
#
# COMPACT_ATOMS: atom_id res chain seq x y z
N MET A 1 -27.93 11.32 7.65
CA MET A 1 -27.20 11.32 8.95
C MET A 1 -27.01 9.92 9.54
N ALA A 2 -28.04 9.05 9.58
CA ALA A 2 -27.88 7.67 10.08
C ALA A 2 -26.91 6.81 9.24
N GLN A 3 -26.94 6.92 7.91
CA GLN A 3 -26.07 6.15 7.02
C GLN A 3 -24.58 6.44 7.26
N THR A 4 -24.19 7.71 7.40
CA THR A 4 -22.80 8.13 7.70
C THR A 4 -22.27 7.53 9.01
N GLN A 5 -23.12 7.45 10.04
CA GLN A 5 -22.72 6.87 11.34
C GLN A 5 -22.43 5.38 11.26
N VAL A 6 -23.22 4.62 10.49
CA VAL A 6 -23.01 3.18 10.29
C VAL A 6 -21.68 2.92 9.57
N HIS A 7 -21.31 3.75 8.59
CA HIS A 7 -20.05 3.56 7.87
C HIS A 7 -18.83 3.85 8.75
N ASN A 8 -18.88 4.92 9.54
CA ASN A 8 -17.82 5.23 10.51
C ASN A 8 -17.64 4.09 11.53
N GLN A 9 -18.74 3.48 12.00
CA GLN A 9 -18.67 2.33 12.90
C GLN A 9 -17.99 1.13 12.23
N ILE A 10 -18.35 0.83 10.98
CA ILE A 10 -17.73 -0.28 10.22
C ILE A 10 -16.23 -0.03 9.99
N HIS A 11 -15.85 1.19 9.64
CA HIS A 11 -14.45 1.58 9.46
C HIS A 11 -13.66 1.40 10.76
N ASN A 12 -14.17 1.93 11.88
CA ASN A 12 -13.53 1.81 13.18
C ASN A 12 -13.41 0.35 13.63
N MET A 13 -14.44 -0.47 13.38
CA MET A 13 -14.38 -1.91 13.67
C MET A 13 -13.30 -2.60 12.85
N ALA A 14 -13.21 -2.31 11.55
CA ALA A 14 -12.21 -2.90 10.68
C ALA A 14 -10.79 -2.51 11.08
N ARG A 15 -10.57 -1.22 11.41
CA ARG A 15 -9.30 -0.72 11.96
C ARG A 15 -8.94 -1.44 13.26
N MET A 16 -9.89 -1.57 14.19
CA MET A 16 -9.66 -2.29 15.45
C MET A 16 -9.28 -3.75 15.23
N VAL A 17 -9.84 -4.42 14.22
CA VAL A 17 -9.44 -5.77 13.83
C VAL A 17 -8.01 -5.75 13.30
N THR A 18 -7.69 -4.91 12.33
CA THR A 18 -6.34 -4.85 11.75
C THR A 18 -5.25 -4.55 12.78
N LEU A 19 -5.50 -3.62 13.70
CA LEU A 19 -4.52 -3.24 14.72
C LEU A 19 -4.30 -4.32 15.79
N ASN A 20 -5.33 -5.08 16.15
CA ASN A 20 -5.29 -6.03 17.28
C ASN A 20 -5.27 -7.51 16.87
N HIS A 21 -5.26 -7.81 15.57
CA HIS A 21 -5.28 -9.20 15.11
C HIS A 21 -3.92 -9.88 15.40
N PRO A 22 -3.89 -11.12 15.92
CA PRO A 22 -2.64 -11.81 16.25
C PRO A 22 -1.72 -12.06 15.04
N ASN A 23 -2.29 -12.13 13.83
CA ASN A 23 -1.54 -12.27 12.58
C ASN A 23 -1.32 -10.92 11.85
N ALA A 24 -1.49 -9.80 12.55
CA ALA A 24 -1.10 -8.49 12.02
C ALA A 24 0.41 -8.28 12.21
N PHE A 25 1.05 -7.71 11.20
CA PHE A 25 2.48 -7.42 11.21
C PHE A 25 2.73 -5.91 11.30
N ASP A 26 3.81 -5.54 11.98
CA ASP A 26 4.31 -4.17 11.99
C ASP A 26 4.99 -3.84 10.66
N ALA A 27 4.66 -2.66 10.12
CA ALA A 27 5.17 -2.21 8.86
C ALA A 27 5.52 -0.72 8.83
N VAL A 28 6.56 -0.40 8.08
CA VAL A 28 6.99 0.97 7.78
C VAL A 28 6.50 1.34 6.39
N CYS A 29 5.75 2.42 6.26
CA CYS A 29 5.17 2.87 5.00
C CYS A 29 5.98 4.00 4.36
N PHE A 30 6.11 3.95 3.03
CA PHE A 30 6.78 4.96 2.22
C PHE A 30 5.95 5.33 0.99
N GLN A 31 5.93 6.62 0.68
CA GLN A 31 5.31 7.17 -0.52
C GLN A 31 6.32 7.28 -1.64
N LYS A 32 5.94 6.81 -2.83
CA LYS A 32 6.77 6.96 -4.03
C LYS A 32 6.73 8.41 -4.52
N ILE A 33 7.91 9.00 -4.71
CA ILE A 33 8.09 10.35 -5.25
C ILE A 33 8.87 10.25 -6.56
N TYR A 34 8.42 11.01 -7.56
CA TYR A 34 9.15 11.18 -8.81
C TYR A 34 9.94 12.48 -8.74
N LEU A 35 11.27 12.35 -8.84
CA LEU A 35 12.17 13.47 -8.98
C LEU A 35 12.26 13.84 -10.46
N THR A 36 11.94 15.09 -10.77
CA THR A 36 12.26 15.67 -12.07
C THR A 36 13.68 16.27 -12.04
N PRO A 37 14.39 16.34 -13.18
CA PRO A 37 15.74 16.91 -13.26
C PRO A 37 15.86 18.35 -12.72
N ASN A 38 14.74 19.07 -12.59
CA ASN A 38 14.66 20.43 -12.06
C ASN A 38 14.39 20.50 -10.54
N GLY A 39 14.45 19.37 -9.81
CA GLY A 39 14.30 19.35 -8.35
C GLY A 39 12.88 19.63 -7.85
N GLN A 40 11.87 19.57 -8.72
CA GLN A 40 10.47 19.67 -8.30
C GLN A 40 9.90 18.27 -8.05
N ASN A 41 9.57 18.01 -6.78
CA ASN A 41 8.88 16.79 -6.35
C ASN A 41 7.47 16.79 -6.94
N GLN A 42 7.17 15.85 -7.84
CA GLN A 42 5.82 15.67 -8.34
C GLN A 42 5.13 14.51 -7.60
N ILE A 43 4.04 14.84 -6.91
CA ILE A 43 3.14 13.87 -6.26
C ILE A 43 1.98 13.61 -7.22
N GLY A 44 1.87 12.38 -7.72
CA GLY A 44 0.62 11.84 -8.29
C GLY A 44 0.10 12.53 -9.55
N GLY A 45 0.54 12.04 -10.72
CA GLY A 45 -0.27 12.02 -11.94
C GLY A 45 -0.24 13.28 -12.81
N PHE A 46 0.27 13.09 -14.03
CA PHE A 46 0.28 14.00 -15.19
C PHE A 46 1.31 15.13 -15.20
N ASP A 47 2.45 14.87 -15.85
CA ASP A 47 2.71 15.48 -17.16
C ASP A 47 3.44 14.49 -18.07
N VAL A 48 2.80 14.09 -19.17
CA VAL A 48 3.44 13.33 -20.25
C VAL A 48 3.63 14.31 -21.39
N LEU A 49 4.73 15.05 -21.43
CA LEU A 49 5.26 15.66 -22.65
C LEU A 49 6.72 16.12 -22.42
N GLY A 50 7.66 15.29 -22.85
CA GLY A 50 9.09 15.61 -22.87
C GLY A 50 9.93 14.35 -22.82
N GLY A 51 10.11 13.69 -23.96
CA GLY A 51 11.01 12.55 -24.05
C GLY A 51 12.44 13.02 -23.78
N GLU A 52 13.06 12.50 -22.73
CA GLU A 52 14.42 11.93 -22.77
C GLU A 52 14.95 11.44 -21.41
N ASP A 53 14.34 11.77 -20.26
CA ASP A 53 14.88 11.34 -18.96
C ASP A 53 13.97 10.40 -18.16
N VAL A 54 14.56 9.30 -17.70
CA VAL A 54 13.95 8.37 -16.74
C VAL A 54 13.82 9.13 -15.42
N PRO A 55 12.60 9.35 -14.88
CA PRO A 55 12.44 10.03 -13.61
C PRO A 55 13.12 9.19 -12.52
N GLU A 56 14.02 9.81 -11.76
CA GLU A 56 14.61 9.20 -10.59
C GLU A 56 13.50 8.99 -9.55
N ILE A 57 13.39 7.76 -9.04
CA ILE A 57 12.35 7.37 -8.09
C ILE A 57 12.97 7.44 -6.69
N ASP A 58 12.34 8.21 -5.81
CA ASP A 58 12.69 8.29 -4.40
C ASP A 58 11.50 7.88 -3.52
N PHE A 59 11.76 7.57 -2.25
CA PHE A 59 10.77 7.11 -1.30
C PHE A 59 10.77 7.98 -0.04
N LYS A 60 9.63 8.63 0.21
CA LYS A 60 9.43 9.42 1.42
C LYS A 60 8.78 8.58 2.49
N HIS A 61 9.41 8.51 3.66
CA HIS A 61 8.82 7.89 4.85
C HIS A 61 7.50 8.57 5.22
N LEU A 62 6.44 7.77 5.42
CA LEU A 62 5.12 8.23 5.85
C LEU A 62 4.92 8.04 7.34
N GLY A 63 5.17 6.82 7.84
CA GLY A 63 4.89 6.44 9.22
C GLY A 63 4.75 4.92 9.40
N MET A 64 4.37 4.53 10.61
CA MET A 64 4.15 3.13 10.99
C MET A 64 2.71 2.68 10.73
N ALA A 65 2.53 1.40 10.41
CA ALA A 65 1.24 0.78 10.17
C ALA A 65 1.21 -0.67 10.64
N LYS A 66 -0.01 -1.18 10.84
CA LYS A 66 -0.28 -2.61 10.94
C LYS A 66 -0.82 -3.15 9.62
N VAL A 67 -0.29 -4.30 9.23
CA VAL A 67 -0.69 -5.01 8.01
C VAL A 67 -1.32 -6.35 8.38
N LEU A 68 -2.54 -6.58 7.94
CA LEU A 68 -3.25 -7.85 8.06
C LEU A 68 -3.51 -8.44 6.69
N PHE A 69 -2.89 -9.57 6.37
CA PHE A 69 -3.19 -10.32 5.16
C PHE A 69 -4.58 -10.96 5.27
N VAL A 70 -5.44 -10.73 4.28
CA VAL A 70 -6.86 -11.13 4.29
C VAL A 70 -7.13 -12.35 3.42
N ASP A 71 -6.33 -12.57 2.38
CA ASP A 71 -6.59 -13.64 1.43
C ASP A 71 -6.05 -15.01 1.87
N PRO A 72 -6.85 -16.08 1.80
CA PRO A 72 -6.33 -17.44 1.72
C PRO A 72 -5.66 -17.61 0.34
N TRP A 73 -4.54 -18.33 0.30
CA TRP A 73 -3.77 -18.64 -0.92
C TRP A 73 -4.70 -18.99 -2.10
N GLN A 74 -4.75 -18.13 -3.13
CA GLN A 74 -5.40 -18.45 -4.40
C GLN A 74 -4.32 -18.61 -5.46
N ALA A 75 -4.36 -19.73 -6.18
CA ALA A 75 -3.54 -19.92 -7.36
C ALA A 75 -3.82 -18.77 -8.34
N SER A 76 -2.75 -18.12 -8.83
CA SER A 76 -2.83 -17.02 -9.78
C SER A 76 -3.80 -17.40 -10.90
N LYS A 77 -4.94 -16.71 -10.98
CA LYS A 77 -5.79 -16.79 -12.18
C LYS A 77 -4.92 -16.26 -13.30
N ILE A 78 -4.52 -17.14 -14.21
CA ILE A 78 -3.99 -16.77 -15.52
C ILE A 78 -5.09 -15.97 -16.21
N ILE A 79 -5.04 -14.65 -15.96
CA ILE A 79 -5.36 -13.52 -16.82
C ILE A 79 -6.51 -13.81 -17.80
N SER A 80 -7.73 -13.47 -17.38
CA SER A 80 -8.85 -13.24 -18.32
C SER A 80 -8.79 -11.84 -18.95
N ASP A 81 -7.96 -10.93 -18.44
CA ASP A 81 -7.79 -9.57 -18.94
C ASP A 81 -6.46 -9.40 -19.68
N ASN A 82 -6.53 -9.43 -21.02
CA ASN A 82 -5.39 -9.26 -21.95
C ASN A 82 -4.53 -7.98 -21.72
N ILE A 83 -4.95 -7.08 -20.83
CA ILE A 83 -4.26 -5.82 -20.52
C ILE A 83 -3.10 -6.04 -19.52
N ASN A 84 -3.16 -7.08 -18.68
CA ASN A 84 -2.16 -7.35 -17.63
C ASN A 84 -1.32 -8.60 -17.90
N ALA A 85 -1.23 -9.07 -19.14
CA ALA A 85 -0.55 -10.31 -19.55
C ALA A 85 0.90 -10.48 -19.03
N ASN A 86 1.57 -9.38 -18.65
CA ASN A 86 2.94 -9.37 -18.14
C ASN A 86 3.04 -9.39 -16.59
N ASP A 87 1.93 -9.29 -15.86
CA ASP A 87 1.94 -9.29 -14.40
C ASP A 87 1.71 -10.71 -13.87
N VAL A 88 2.78 -11.51 -13.88
CA VAL A 88 2.79 -12.91 -13.42
C VAL A 88 2.86 -13.00 -11.88
N ARG A 89 2.96 -11.87 -11.17
CA ARG A 89 3.14 -11.84 -9.72
C ARG A 89 1.83 -12.14 -9.01
N VAL A 90 1.93 -12.92 -7.94
CA VAL A 90 0.79 -13.24 -7.08
C VAL A 90 0.37 -11.98 -6.36
N LYS A 91 -0.84 -11.51 -6.67
CA LYS A 91 -1.49 -10.41 -5.96
C LYS A 91 -2.05 -10.94 -4.66
N ILE A 92 -1.67 -10.32 -3.56
CA ILE A 92 -2.15 -10.66 -2.22
C ILE A 92 -3.09 -9.53 -1.77
N MET A 93 -4.18 -9.86 -1.07
CA MET A 93 -5.00 -8.84 -0.42
C MET A 93 -4.57 -8.64 1.03
N ALA A 94 -4.39 -7.38 1.41
CA ALA A 94 -4.11 -6.98 2.79
C ALA A 94 -4.96 -5.78 3.21
N MET A 95 -5.24 -5.68 4.50
CA MET A 95 -5.69 -4.46 5.15
C MET A 95 -4.48 -3.79 5.78
N ILE A 96 -4.33 -2.50 5.53
CA ILE A 96 -3.20 -1.72 6.03
C ILE A 96 -3.77 -0.48 6.70
N GLU A 97 -3.44 -0.29 7.97
CA GLU A 97 -3.94 0.80 8.78
C GLU A 97 -2.77 1.49 9.50
N PRO A 98 -2.65 2.83 9.42
CA PRO A 98 -1.61 3.56 10.15
C PRO A 98 -1.85 3.44 11.65
N ASP A 99 -0.79 3.43 12.46
CA ASP A 99 -0.93 3.34 13.93
C ASP A 99 -1.69 4.55 14.49
N ILE A 100 -1.37 5.74 14.00
CA ILE A 100 -2.09 6.97 14.31
C ILE A 100 -3.22 7.16 13.29
N GLU A 101 -4.45 7.30 13.79
CA GLU A 101 -5.62 7.39 12.92
C GLU A 101 -5.54 8.64 12.03
N GLY A 102 -5.64 8.43 10.71
CA GLY A 102 -5.63 9.52 9.73
C GLY A 102 -4.27 10.17 9.49
N GLU A 103 -3.16 9.63 10.02
CA GLU A 103 -1.81 10.19 9.83
C GLU A 103 -1.42 10.24 8.34
N PHE A 104 -1.69 9.16 7.61
CA PHE A 104 -1.46 9.09 6.18
C PHE A 104 -2.51 8.23 5.47
N THR A 105 -2.54 8.33 4.14
CA THR A 105 -3.32 7.45 3.28
C THR A 105 -2.41 6.90 2.19
N LEU A 106 -2.38 5.58 2.07
CA LEU A 106 -1.62 4.88 1.05
C LEU A 106 -2.31 4.94 -0.32
N ASN A 107 -1.51 5.17 -1.36
CA ASN A 107 -1.90 5.23 -2.75
C ASN A 107 -1.27 4.10 -3.57
N LYS A 108 -1.74 3.94 -4.81
CA LYS A 108 -1.13 3.00 -5.75
C LYS A 108 0.31 3.42 -6.07
N GLY A 109 1.22 2.46 -6.01
CA GLY A 109 2.67 2.67 -6.21
C GLY A 109 3.44 2.99 -4.93
N ASP A 110 2.76 3.22 -3.81
CA ASP A 110 3.40 3.33 -2.50
C ASP A 110 3.91 1.95 -2.06
N ILE A 111 4.96 1.96 -1.24
CA ILE A 111 5.60 0.75 -0.73
C ILE A 111 5.51 0.69 0.78
N PHE A 112 5.54 -0.52 1.32
CA PHE A 112 5.72 -0.72 2.74
C PHE A 112 6.62 -1.92 3.00
N TYR A 113 7.25 -1.91 4.17
CA TYR A 113 8.15 -2.95 4.61
C TYR A 113 7.58 -3.61 5.85
N ILE A 114 7.39 -4.93 5.80
CA ILE A 114 7.16 -5.70 7.02
C ILE A 114 8.50 -5.90 7.70
N GLN A 115 8.65 -5.36 8.91
CA GLN A 115 9.89 -5.42 9.65
C GLN A 115 10.01 -6.79 10.33
N ILE A 116 10.96 -7.61 9.88
CA ILE A 116 11.29 -8.89 10.52
C ILE A 116 12.40 -8.67 11.54
N ASP A 117 13.42 -7.91 11.15
CA ASP A 117 14.56 -7.53 11.98
C ASP A 117 15.03 -6.12 11.55
N SER A 118 15.92 -5.53 12.35
CA SER A 118 16.59 -4.25 12.14
C SER A 118 17.30 -4.10 10.79
N SER A 119 17.66 -5.21 10.14
CA SER A 119 18.35 -5.23 8.84
C SER A 119 17.58 -5.95 7.73
N LEU A 120 16.37 -6.47 8.03
CA LEU A 120 15.59 -7.26 7.08
C LEU A 120 14.12 -6.84 7.11
N GLY A 121 13.68 -6.23 6.02
CA GLY A 121 12.29 -5.86 5.79
C GLY A 121 11.79 -6.49 4.49
N LEU A 122 10.63 -7.15 4.53
CA LEU A 122 10.01 -7.64 3.30
C LEU A 122 9.27 -6.50 2.62
N ALA A 123 9.64 -6.21 1.38
CA ALA A 123 9.10 -5.10 0.63
C ALA A 123 7.83 -5.50 -0.14
N TYR A 124 6.80 -4.68 -0.03
CA TYR A 124 5.57 -4.83 -0.79
C TYR A 124 5.18 -3.51 -1.45
N GLU A 125 4.66 -3.59 -2.67
CA GLU A 125 4.12 -2.45 -3.41
C GLU A 125 2.61 -2.58 -3.54
N ILE A 126 1.90 -1.46 -3.39
CA ILE A 126 0.46 -1.37 -3.59
C ILE A 126 0.16 -1.24 -5.08
N VAL A 127 -0.38 -2.32 -5.66
CA VAL A 127 -0.72 -2.37 -7.09
C VAL A 127 -2.18 -2.02 -7.37
N GLY A 128 -3.04 -2.10 -6.36
CA GLY A 128 -4.45 -1.75 -6.46
C GLY A 128 -5.07 -1.47 -5.11
N ILE A 129 -6.19 -0.77 -5.13
CA ILE A 129 -7.01 -0.49 -3.96
C ILE A 129 -8.42 -0.94 -4.31
N GLU A 130 -8.91 -1.96 -3.61
CA GLU A 130 -10.27 -2.44 -3.73
C GLU A 130 -11.13 -1.85 -2.61
N LEU A 131 -12.27 -1.31 -3.03
CA LEU A 131 -13.32 -0.86 -2.14
C LEU A 131 -14.48 -1.85 -2.26
N PRO A 132 -15.08 -2.28 -1.15
CA PRO A 132 -16.32 -3.05 -1.18
C PRO A 132 -17.36 -2.32 -2.04
N VAL A 133 -17.86 -2.98 -3.09
CA VAL A 133 -18.80 -2.39 -4.06
C VAL A 133 -20.11 -2.03 -3.35
N GLY A 134 -20.55 -0.77 -3.52
CA GLY A 134 -21.87 -0.30 -3.06
C GLY A 134 -21.87 0.77 -1.96
N LEU A 135 -20.70 1.23 -1.48
CA LEU A 135 -20.60 2.25 -0.41
C LEU A 135 -19.58 3.35 -0.76
N PRO A 136 -19.71 4.58 -0.21
CA PRO A 136 -18.80 5.70 -0.48
C PRO A 136 -17.35 5.38 -0.12
N SER A 137 -16.43 5.66 -1.05
CA SER A 137 -14.99 5.32 -1.01
C SER A 137 -14.21 5.83 0.22
N ALA A 138 -14.69 6.89 0.85
CA ALA A 138 -14.05 7.50 2.02
C ALA A 138 -14.38 6.82 3.35
N MET A 139 -15.34 5.88 3.39
CA MET A 139 -15.91 5.36 4.65
C MET A 139 -15.86 3.82 4.76
N ASN A 140 -15.12 3.16 3.88
CA ASN A 140 -14.94 1.71 3.89
C ASN A 140 -13.58 1.32 4.46
N ALA A 141 -13.49 0.10 5.00
CA ALA A 141 -12.22 -0.56 5.22
C ALA A 141 -11.56 -0.86 3.86
N LYS A 142 -10.45 -0.17 3.58
CA LYS A 142 -9.73 -0.32 2.29
C LYS A 142 -9.02 -1.66 2.26
N ARG A 143 -9.15 -2.38 1.14
CA ARG A 143 -8.34 -3.56 0.85
C ARG A 143 -7.29 -3.17 -0.18
N TYR A 144 -6.04 -3.46 0.14
CA TYR A 144 -4.91 -3.19 -0.71
C TYR A 144 -4.52 -4.48 -1.43
N LEU A 145 -4.47 -4.42 -2.76
CA LEU A 145 -3.83 -5.43 -3.58
C LEU A 145 -2.34 -5.12 -3.60
N ILE A 146 -1.54 -6.07 -3.16
CA ILE A 146 -0.09 -5.90 -2.98
C ILE A 146 0.68 -6.95 -3.76
N ASN A 147 1.85 -6.56 -4.25
CA ASN A 147 2.83 -7.45 -4.85
C ASN A 147 4.13 -7.40 -4.06
N LYS A 148 4.79 -8.55 -3.89
CA LYS A 148 6.13 -8.59 -3.30
C LYS A 148 7.15 -7.93 -4.23
N ARG A 149 8.06 -7.13 -3.67
CA ARG A 149 9.19 -6.47 -4.34
C ARG A 149 10.50 -7.09 -3.84
N ASP A 150 10.81 -8.28 -4.33
CA ASP A 150 12.05 -8.99 -3.95
C ASP A 150 13.33 -8.18 -4.22
N ASP A 151 13.27 -7.23 -5.15
CA ASP A 151 14.36 -6.32 -5.49
C ASP A 151 14.62 -5.23 -4.43
N LEU A 152 13.68 -5.03 -3.51
CA LEU A 152 13.77 -4.06 -2.42
C LEU A 152 13.89 -4.70 -1.03
N ASP A 153 13.95 -6.03 -0.91
CA ASP A 153 13.97 -6.74 0.38
C ASP A 153 15.21 -6.41 1.26
N TYR A 154 16.21 -5.71 0.71
CA TYR A 154 17.41 -5.26 1.44
C TYR A 154 17.38 -3.74 1.62
N ILE A 155 17.24 -3.29 2.87
CA ILE A 155 17.49 -1.88 3.24
C ILE A 155 18.52 -1.86 4.36
N GLU A 156 19.68 -1.24 4.10
CA GLU A 156 20.74 -1.03 5.10
C GLU A 156 20.37 -0.02 6.21
N SER A 157 19.21 0.66 6.12
CA SER A 157 18.78 1.69 7.08
C SER A 157 17.25 1.84 7.19
N LEU A 158 16.56 0.82 7.70
CA LEU A 158 15.19 1.03 8.18
C LEU A 158 15.23 2.08 9.32
N PRO A 159 14.32 3.07 9.36
CA PRO A 159 14.23 3.97 10.49
C PRO A 159 14.01 3.13 11.75
N LYS A 160 14.93 3.25 12.71
CA LYS A 160 14.81 2.63 14.01
C LYS A 160 13.70 3.37 14.78
N GLU A 161 12.83 2.60 15.43
CA GLU A 161 11.80 3.08 16.37
C GLU A 161 12.28 4.23 17.26
#